data_AF-A0A5S4TB12-F1
#
_entry.id   AF-A0A5S4TB12-F1
#
_cell.length_a   1.000
_cell.length_b   1.000
_cell.length_c   1.000
_cell.angle_alpha   90.00
_cell.angle_beta   90.00
_cell.angle_gamma   90.00
#
_symmetry.space_group_name_H-M   'P 1'
#
loop_
_entity.id
_entity.type
_entity.pdbx_description
1 polymer ?
#
loop_
_entity_poly.entity_id
_entity_poly.type
_entity_poly.pdbx_seq_one_letter_code
_entity_poly.pdbx_strand_id
1 'polypeptide(L)' 'VTIDVYGFLTTEPNNVVKPIHFKAMPVLLTTQEETETWLTAPWDEAKKLQRSLPDSMTALVDAPKDAISVQ' A
#
# COMPACT_ATOMS: atom_id res chain seq x y z
N VAL A 1 -2.17 15.09 -27.76
CA VAL A 1 -3.02 14.70 -26.61
C VAL A 1 -2.10 14.48 -25.43
N THR A 2 -2.40 15.07 -24.28
CA THR A 2 -1.69 14.82 -23.01
C THR A 2 -2.60 14.01 -22.11
N ILE A 3 -2.07 12.99 -21.42
CA ILE A 3 -2.84 12.11 -20.53
C ILE A 3 -2.18 12.12 -19.16
N ASP A 4 -2.97 12.36 -18.12
CA ASP A 4 -2.52 12.28 -16.73
C ASP A 4 -2.65 10.84 -16.22
N VAL A 5 -1.55 10.32 -15.67
CA VAL A 5 -1.47 8.96 -15.14
C VAL A 5 -0.85 8.99 -13.74
N TYR A 6 -1.18 7.98 -12.94
CA TYR A 6 -0.63 7.82 -11.60
C TYR A 6 -0.32 6.35 -11.31
N GLY A 7 0.52 6.15 -10.30
CA GLY A 7 0.81 4.86 -9.70
C GLY A 7 1.09 5.04 -8.21
N PHE A 8 1.06 3.93 -7.47
CA PHE A 8 1.42 3.90 -6.06
C PHE A 8 2.60 2.94 -5.85
N LEU A 9 3.33 3.13 -4.76
CA LEU A 9 4.44 2.24 -4.43
C LEU A 9 3.95 0.95 -3.79
N THR A 10 4.70 -0.11 -4.05
CA THR A 10 4.55 -1.40 -3.39
C THR A 10 5.71 -1.65 -2.44
N THR A 11 5.53 -2.58 -1.51
CA THR A 11 6.52 -3.06 -0.55
C THR A 11 6.41 -4.58 -0.41
N GLU A 12 7.35 -5.19 0.30
CA GLU A 12 7.26 -6.61 0.68
C GLU A 12 5.96 -6.88 1.47
N PRO A 13 5.28 -8.01 1.24
CA PRO A 13 4.06 -8.33 1.97
C PRO A 13 4.37 -8.72 3.43
N ASN A 14 3.47 -8.34 4.33
CA ASN A 14 3.50 -8.77 5.73
C ASN A 14 3.03 -10.24 5.89
N ASN A 15 2.98 -10.78 7.11
CA ASN A 15 2.65 -12.20 7.32
C ASN A 15 1.19 -12.53 7.03
N VAL A 16 0.30 -11.53 7.04
CA VAL A 16 -1.12 -11.69 6.70
C VAL A 16 -1.31 -11.75 5.18
N VAL A 17 -0.63 -10.87 4.43
CA VAL A 17 -0.77 -10.78 2.98
C VAL A 17 0.03 -11.84 2.25
N LYS A 18 1.25 -12.15 2.70
CA LYS A 18 2.20 -13.03 2.00
C LYS A 18 1.63 -14.41 1.62
N PRO A 19 0.84 -15.10 2.48
CA PRO A 19 0.25 -16.39 2.12
C PRO A 19 -0.80 -16.32 1.00
N ILE A 20 -1.39 -15.13 0.76
CA ILE A 20 -2.44 -14.89 -0.23
C ILE A 20 -1.83 -14.32 -1.52
N HIS A 21 -0.95 -13.32 -1.37
CA HIS A 21 -0.28 -12.65 -2.47
C HIS A 21 1.19 -12.39 -2.12
N PHE A 22 2.05 -13.35 -2.45
CA PHE A 22 3.45 -13.41 -2.01
C PHE A 22 4.36 -12.36 -2.65
N LYS A 23 3.93 -11.74 -3.76
CA LYS A 23 4.82 -10.89 -4.58
C LYS A 23 5.05 -9.51 -3.97
N ALA A 24 4.02 -8.89 -3.42
CA ALA A 24 4.05 -7.53 -2.91
C ALA A 24 2.74 -7.20 -2.18
N MET A 25 2.77 -6.13 -1.38
CA MET A 25 1.59 -5.41 -0.91
C MET A 25 1.69 -3.91 -1.26
N PRO A 26 0.58 -3.17 -1.37
CA PRO A 26 0.64 -1.72 -1.52
C PRO A 26 1.22 -1.06 -0.26
N VAL A 27 1.89 0.08 -0.43
CA VAL A 27 2.20 0.98 0.69
C VAL A 27 0.92 1.62 1.19
N LEU A 28 0.69 1.57 2.50
CA LEU A 28 -0.48 2.16 3.14
C LEU A 28 -0.01 3.23 4.13
N LEU A 29 -0.53 4.45 3.98
CA LEU A 29 -0.40 5.52 4.95
C LEU A 29 -1.63 5.48 5.85
N THR A 30 -1.42 5.48 7.15
CA THR A 30 -2.43 5.19 8.17
C THR A 30 -2.77 6.37 9.06
N THR A 31 -1.98 7.45 8.97
CA THR A 31 -2.24 8.69 9.69
C THR A 31 -2.22 9.90 8.75
N GLN A 32 -2.83 10.98 9.23
CA GLN A 32 -2.78 12.27 8.56
C GLN A 32 -1.34 12.80 8.45
N GLU A 33 -0.54 12.64 9.50
CA GLU A 33 0.88 13.05 9.51
C GLU A 33 1.72 12.29 8.47
N GLU A 34 1.47 10.99 8.29
CA GLU A 34 2.12 10.20 7.24
C GLU A 34 1.74 10.70 5.84
N THR A 35 0.48 11.12 5.65
CA THR A 35 0.01 11.71 4.39
C THR A 35 0.66 13.05 4.13
N GLU A 36 0.75 13.92 5.13
CA GLU A 36 1.42 15.22 5.03
C GLU A 36 2.91 15.06 4.73
N THR A 37 3.58 14.15 5.44
CA THR A 37 4.99 13.80 5.18
C THR A 37 5.16 13.30 3.75
N TRP A 38 4.29 12.42 3.26
CA TRP A 38 4.37 11.89 1.90
C TRP A 38 4.23 12.96 0.82
N LEU A 39 3.33 13.93 1.03
CA LEU A 39 3.03 14.95 0.04
C LEU A 39 4.00 16.14 0.05
N THR A 40 4.74 16.35 1.15
CA THR A 40 5.48 17.60 1.36
C THR A 40 6.94 17.43 1.78
N ALA A 41 7.32 16.31 2.41
CA ALA A 41 8.68 16.14 2.90
C ALA A 41 9.68 15.85 1.75
N PRO A 42 10.98 16.11 1.95
CA PRO A 42 12.01 15.66 1.03
C PRO A 42 11.95 14.15 0.80
N TRP A 43 12.31 13.70 -0.40
CA TRP A 43 12.21 12.30 -0.78
C TRP A 43 12.93 11.34 0.19
N ASP A 44 14.07 11.75 0.75
CA ASP A 44 14.82 10.94 1.73
C ASP A 44 14.06 10.67 3.03
N GLU A 45 13.04 11.47 3.35
CA GLU A 45 12.13 11.27 4.47
C GLU A 45 10.89 10.51 4.04
N ALA A 46 10.21 10.98 2.98
CA ALA A 46 8.97 10.39 2.50
C ALA A 46 9.13 8.90 2.10
N LYS A 47 10.24 8.53 1.45
CA LYS A 47 10.48 7.14 1.03
C LYS A 47 10.58 6.16 2.21
N LYS A 48 10.88 6.62 3.41
CA LYS A 48 10.88 5.77 4.62
C LYS A 48 9.49 5.24 4.94
N LEU A 49 8.44 5.88 4.42
CA LEU A 49 7.07 5.42 4.58
C LEU A 49 6.74 4.22 3.67
N GLN A 50 7.54 3.93 2.64
CA GLN A 50 7.45 2.71 1.83
C GLN A 50 7.92 1.51 2.64
N ARG A 51 7.02 0.97 3.46
CA ARG A 51 7.25 -0.17 4.35
C ARG A 51 5.99 -0.99 4.51
N SER A 52 6.14 -2.26 4.86
CA SER A 52 5.03 -3.17 5.12
C SER A 52 4.21 -2.69 6.32
N LEU A 53 2.89 -2.80 6.23
CA LEU A 53 2.01 -2.50 7.35
C LEU A 53 2.16 -3.58 8.43
N PRO A 54 2.13 -3.25 9.74
CA PRO A 54 2.14 -4.25 10.80
C PRO A 54 1.00 -5.26 10.67
N ASP A 55 1.27 -6.52 11.02
CA ASP A 55 0.28 -7.61 10.97
C ASP A 55 -0.98 -7.27 11.77
N SER A 56 -0.84 -6.63 12.93
CA SER A 56 -1.95 -6.24 13.82
C SER A 56 -2.92 -5.22 13.22
N MET A 57 -2.52 -4.54 12.16
CA MET A 57 -3.33 -3.55 11.46
C MET A 57 -3.94 -4.10 10.16
N THR A 58 -3.74 -5.39 9.88
CA THR A 58 -4.28 -6.05 8.69
C THR A 58 -5.25 -7.15 9.11
N ALA A 59 -6.46 -7.13 8.56
CA ALA A 59 -7.45 -8.19 8.75
C ALA A 59 -7.87 -8.77 7.40
N LEU A 60 -7.95 -10.10 7.33
CA LEU A 60 -8.56 -10.77 6.19
C LEU A 60 -10.08 -10.62 6.29
N VAL A 61 -10.70 -10.13 5.23
CA VAL A 61 -12.16 -9.99 5.10
C VAL A 61 -12.63 -10.75 3.87
N ASP A 62 -13.91 -11.11 3.85
CA ASP A 62 -14.50 -11.75 2.67
C ASP A 62 -14.44 -10.81 1.47
N ALA A 63 -14.07 -11.36 0.31
CA ALA A 63 -14.08 -10.60 -0.92
C ALA A 63 -15.52 -10.14 -1.27
N PRO A 64 -15.69 -8.92 -1.80
CA PRO A 64 -16.98 -8.49 -2.35
C PRO A 64 -17.47 -9.48 -3.41
N LYS A 65 -18.79 -9.75 -3.43
CA LYS A 65 -19.39 -10.71 -4.38
C LYS A 65 -19.12 -10.37 -5.84
N ASP A 66 -18.94 -9.09 -6.14
CA ASP A 66 -18.71 -8.58 -7.49
C ASP A 66 -17.25 -8.18 -7.73
N ALA A 67 -16.32 -8.59 -6.84
CA ALA A 67 -14.91 -8.31 -7.03
C ALA A 67 -14.40 -9.00 -8.31
N ILE A 68 -13.92 -8.19 -9.27
CA ILE A 68 -13.28 -8.69 -10.48
C ILE A 68 -12.00 -9.42 -10.05
N SER A 69 -11.92 -10.71 -10.35
CA SER A 69 -10.69 -11.49 -10.14
C SER A 69 -9.65 -11.05 -11.16
N VAL A 70 -8.72 -10.20 -10.74
CA VAL A 70 -7.54 -9.86 -11.52
C VAL A 70 -6.46 -10.89 -11.14
N GLN A 71 -6.31 -11.92 -11.98
CA GLN A 71 -5.25 -12.91 -11.87
C GLN A 71 -3.90 -12.34 -12.31
#